data_AF-A0A1A8S359-F1
#
_entry.id   AF-A0A1A8S359-F1
#
_cell.length_a   1.000
_cell.length_b   1.000
_cell.length_c   1.000
_cell.angle_alpha   90.00
_cell.angle_beta   90.00
_cell.angle_gamma   90.00
#
_symmetry.space_group_name_H-M   'P 1'
#
loop_
_entity.id
_entity.type
_entity.pdbx_description
1 polymer ?
#
loop_
_entity_poly.entity_id
_entity_poly.type
_entity_poly.pdbx_seq_one_letter_code
_entity_poly.pdbx_strand_id
1 'polypeptide(L)'
;RLHLGFRFGRIGRLVTRAAVMGGKAEVVAINDPFINLEYMAYMFKYDSTHGAWKHGEVKTEGGKLVIGSMRIAISHERDPANIRWGDAGVDYVVESTGVFTTIEKASA
;
A
#
# COMPACT_ATOMS: atom_id res chain seq x y z
N ARG A 1 -1.74 15.61 -7.10
CA ARG A 1 -1.48 14.82 -5.87
C ARG A 1 -0.68 13.62 -6.32
N LEU A 2 0.35 13.17 -5.60
CA LEU A 2 1.14 12.01 -6.02
C LEU A 2 0.37 10.73 -5.70
N HIS A 3 0.19 9.85 -6.68
CA HIS A 3 -0.42 8.54 -6.50
C HIS A 3 0.64 7.46 -6.30
N LEU A 4 0.56 6.75 -5.19
CA LEU A 4 1.56 5.77 -4.76
C LEU A 4 1.07 4.33 -4.89
N GLY A 5 1.98 3.45 -5.33
CA GLY A 5 1.85 1.99 -5.31
C GLY A 5 3.00 1.32 -4.53
N PHE A 6 2.76 0.27 -3.74
CA PHE A 6 3.85 -0.46 -3.03
C PHE A 6 3.42 -1.84 -2.50
N ARG A 7 4.38 -2.58 -1.91
CA ARG A 7 4.11 -3.82 -1.17
C ARG A 7 3.93 -3.61 0.34
N PHE A 8 3.07 -4.41 0.98
CA PHE A 8 2.53 -4.14 2.31
C PHE A 8 3.41 -4.59 3.49
N GLY A 9 4.71 -4.30 3.43
CA GLY A 9 5.67 -4.54 4.51
C GLY A 9 5.64 -3.47 5.60
N ARG A 10 6.64 -3.49 6.51
CA ARG A 10 6.78 -2.49 7.58
C ARG A 10 6.87 -1.07 7.02
N ILE A 11 7.72 -0.84 6.02
CA ILE A 11 7.87 0.46 5.37
C ILE A 11 6.59 0.86 4.63
N GLY A 12 6.02 -0.04 3.82
CA GLY A 12 4.76 0.22 3.10
C GLY A 12 3.64 0.71 4.02
N ARG A 13 3.43 0.04 5.17
CA ARG A 13 2.41 0.48 6.15
C ARG A 13 2.68 1.88 6.70
N LEU A 14 3.94 2.21 7.00
CA LEU A 14 4.31 3.53 7.50
C LEU A 14 4.17 4.62 6.43
N VAL A 15 4.49 4.30 5.18
CA VAL A 15 4.23 5.17 4.03
C VAL A 15 2.72 5.43 3.90
N THR A 16 1.86 4.41 4.01
CA THR A 16 0.40 4.60 4.04
C THR A 16 -0.03 5.53 5.17
N ARG A 17 0.46 5.31 6.40
CA ARG A 17 0.11 6.16 7.55
C ARG A 17 0.53 7.61 7.31
N ALA A 18 1.75 7.83 6.82
CA ALA A 18 2.25 9.17 6.50
C ALA A 18 1.46 9.85 5.38
N ALA A 19 1.07 9.12 4.33
CA ALA A 19 0.26 9.65 3.23
C ALA A 19 -1.13 10.10 3.73
N VAL A 20 -1.78 9.26 4.53
CA VAL A 20 -3.09 9.56 5.13
C VAL A 20 -3.04 10.78 6.03
N MET A 21 -2.02 10.90 6.88
CA MET A 21 -1.89 12.03 7.81
C MET A 21 -1.41 13.32 7.13
N GLY A 22 -0.54 13.20 6.11
CA GLY A 22 0.09 14.34 5.47
C GLY A 22 -0.75 15.00 4.39
N GLY A 23 -1.68 14.28 3.76
CA GLY A 23 -2.62 14.81 2.74
C GLY A 23 -1.99 15.28 1.42
N LYS A 24 -0.67 15.14 1.26
CA LYS A 24 0.10 15.53 0.05
C LYS A 24 0.21 14.41 -0.98
N ALA A 25 0.11 13.17 -0.54
CA ALA A 25 0.17 11.97 -1.36
C ALA A 25 -1.04 11.09 -1.09
N GLU A 26 -1.41 10.28 -2.07
CA GLU A 26 -2.52 9.36 -2.01
C GLU A 26 -2.06 7.97 -2.39
N VAL A 27 -2.36 6.99 -1.54
CA VAL A 27 -2.08 5.59 -1.86
C VAL A 27 -3.28 5.09 -2.64
N VAL A 28 -3.06 4.66 -3.89
CA VAL A 28 -4.13 4.22 -4.78
C VAL A 28 -4.09 2.71 -5.02
N ALA A 29 -2.91 2.09 -4.87
CA ALA A 29 -2.74 0.65 -5.04
C ALA A 29 -1.74 0.06 -4.04
N ILE A 30 -1.99 -1.18 -3.62
CA ILE A 30 -1.07 -2.00 -2.84
C ILE A 30 -1.02 -3.39 -3.47
N ASN A 31 0.17 -3.95 -3.61
CA ASN A 31 0.37 -5.31 -4.09
C ASN A 31 1.09 -6.15 -3.02
N ASP A 32 0.47 -7.21 -2.51
CA ASP A 32 1.16 -8.16 -1.63
C ASP A 32 0.66 -9.60 -1.86
N PRO A 33 1.48 -10.50 -2.44
CA PRO A 33 1.04 -11.85 -2.78
C PRO A 33 0.84 -12.78 -1.57
N PHE A 34 1.14 -12.33 -0.36
CA PHE A 34 1.13 -13.16 0.85
C PHE A 34 0.12 -12.72 1.91
N ILE A 35 -0.45 -11.53 1.78
CA ILE A 35 -1.32 -10.91 2.77
C ILE A 35 -2.67 -10.66 2.11
N ASN A 36 -3.75 -11.18 2.69
CA ASN A 36 -5.11 -10.89 2.19
C ASN A 36 -5.61 -9.53 2.70
N LEU A 37 -6.67 -9.02 2.08
CA LEU A 37 -7.22 -7.70 2.34
C LEU A 37 -7.66 -7.49 3.81
N GLU A 38 -8.28 -8.50 4.41
CA GLU A 38 -8.72 -8.46 5.81
C GLU A 38 -7.54 -8.34 6.76
N TYR A 39 -6.47 -9.10 6.48
CA TYR A 39 -5.25 -9.07 7.26
C TYR A 39 -4.47 -7.77 7.05
N MET A 40 -4.48 -7.20 5.84
CA MET A 40 -3.93 -5.85 5.59
C MET A 40 -4.63 -4.81 6.47
N ALA A 41 -5.96 -4.85 6.57
CA ALA A 41 -6.72 -3.94 7.43
C ALA A 41 -6.35 -4.12 8.92
N TYR A 42 -6.20 -5.36 9.38
CA TYR A 42 -5.75 -5.66 10.74
C TYR A 42 -4.33 -5.13 11.00
N MET A 43 -3.37 -5.44 10.13
CA MET A 43 -1.98 -5.01 10.25
C MET A 43 -1.82 -3.49 10.16
N PHE A 44 -2.71 -2.81 9.43
CA PHE A 44 -2.73 -1.35 9.43
C PHE A 44 -3.26 -0.80 10.76
N LYS A 45 -4.34 -1.39 11.29
CA LYS A 45 -4.95 -0.99 12.57
C LYS A 45 -4.00 -1.17 13.74
N TYR A 46 -3.23 -2.24 13.79
CA TYR A 46 -2.40 -2.58 14.95
C TYR A 46 -0.93 -2.67 14.57
N ASP A 47 -0.13 -1.78 15.14
CA ASP A 47 1.33 -1.80 15.01
C ASP A 47 1.96 -1.80 16.41
N SER A 48 2.89 -2.73 16.66
CA SER A 48 3.50 -2.90 17.99
C SER A 48 4.43 -1.75 18.38
N THR A 49 5.03 -1.06 17.41
CA THR A 49 5.98 0.03 17.67
C THR A 49 5.28 1.38 17.66
N HIS A 50 4.39 1.60 16.70
CA HIS A 50 3.71 2.88 16.49
C HIS A 50 2.29 2.92 17.08
N GLY A 51 1.87 1.84 17.75
CA GLY A 51 0.56 1.71 18.36
C GLY A 51 -0.58 1.52 17.36
N ALA A 52 -1.78 1.41 17.94
CA ALA A 52 -3.01 1.30 17.18
C ALA A 52 -3.31 2.58 16.40
N TRP A 53 -3.90 2.43 15.21
CA TRP A 53 -4.36 3.54 14.39
C TRP A 53 -5.54 4.25 15.07
N LYS A 54 -5.41 5.57 15.27
CA LYS A 54 -6.41 6.40 15.96
C LYS A 54 -7.06 7.46 15.07
N HIS A 55 -6.65 7.57 13.81
CA HIS A 55 -7.01 8.70 12.92
C HIS A 55 -8.11 8.33 11.92
N GLY A 56 -9.17 7.69 12.40
CA GLY A 56 -10.34 7.33 11.59
C GLY A 56 -10.50 5.83 11.32
N GLU A 57 -11.56 5.51 10.59
CA GLU A 57 -11.94 4.13 10.29
C GLU A 57 -10.99 3.48 9.27
N VAL A 58 -10.71 2.20 9.52
CA VAL A 58 -10.00 1.32 8.59
C VAL A 58 -10.92 0.13 8.36
N LYS A 59 -11.32 -0.10 7.10
CA LYS A 59 -12.23 -1.18 6.74
C LYS A 59 -11.91 -1.75 5.37
N THR A 60 -12.56 -2.86 5.06
CA THR A 60 -12.55 -3.46 3.73
C THR A 60 -13.92 -3.18 3.09
N GLU A 61 -13.94 -2.74 1.84
CA GLU A 61 -15.19 -2.42 1.13
C GLU A 61 -15.00 -2.66 -0.37
N GLY A 62 -15.80 -3.55 -0.95
CA GLY A 62 -15.76 -3.83 -2.39
C GLY A 62 -14.39 -4.30 -2.91
N GLY A 63 -13.68 -5.14 -2.14
CA GLY A 63 -12.34 -5.64 -2.49
C GLY A 63 -11.22 -4.60 -2.34
N LYS A 64 -11.51 -3.44 -1.72
CA LYS A 64 -10.53 -2.38 -1.47
C LYS A 64 -10.27 -2.20 0.02
N LEU A 65 -9.06 -1.74 0.34
CA LEU A 65 -8.73 -1.24 1.67
C LEU A 65 -9.15 0.23 1.76
N VAL A 66 -9.99 0.56 2.72
CA VAL A 66 -10.51 1.91 2.92
C VAL A 66 -9.96 2.48 4.21
N ILE A 67 -9.29 3.62 4.13
CA ILE A 67 -8.68 4.34 5.25
C ILE A 67 -9.11 5.80 5.16
N GLY A 68 -10.04 6.23 6.01
CA GLY A 68 -10.68 7.54 5.87
C GLY A 68 -11.34 7.69 4.50
N SER A 69 -10.89 8.66 3.69
CA SER A 69 -11.37 8.88 2.32
C SER A 69 -10.60 8.11 1.25
N MET A 70 -9.46 7.49 1.59
CA MET A 70 -8.64 6.75 0.62
C MET A 70 -9.26 5.38 0.34
N ARG A 71 -9.43 5.04 -0.94
CA ARG A 71 -9.95 3.75 -1.42
C ARG A 71 -8.88 3.05 -2.23
N ILE A 72 -8.17 2.12 -1.60
CA ILE A 72 -6.92 1.55 -2.10
C ILE A 72 -7.21 0.20 -2.80
N ALA A 73 -6.82 0.09 -4.07
CA ALA A 73 -6.91 -1.16 -4.82
C ALA A 73 -5.87 -2.18 -4.29
N ILE A 74 -6.29 -3.43 -4.10
CA ILE A 74 -5.42 -4.50 -3.65
C ILE A 74 -5.17 -5.49 -4.79
N SER A 75 -3.92 -5.92 -4.93
CA SER A 75 -3.49 -7.00 -5.83
C SER A 75 -2.54 -7.95 -5.10
N HIS A 76 -2.38 -9.16 -5.66
CA HIS A 76 -1.62 -10.25 -5.03
C HIS A 76 -0.61 -10.88 -6.01
N GLU A 77 -0.09 -10.08 -6.93
CA GLU A 77 0.85 -10.54 -7.95
C GLU A 77 2.26 -10.76 -7.37
N ARG A 78 2.87 -11.89 -7.72
CA ARG A 78 4.24 -12.20 -7.29
C ARG A 78 5.27 -11.52 -8.17
N ASP A 79 5.03 -11.56 -9.47
CA ASP A 79 5.85 -10.96 -10.50
C ASP A 79 5.52 -9.47 -10.63
N PRO A 80 6.49 -8.56 -10.39
CA PRO A 80 6.26 -7.12 -10.52
C PRO A 80 5.73 -6.71 -11.91
N ALA A 81 6.18 -7.38 -12.97
CA ALA A 81 5.81 -7.04 -14.35
C ALA A 81 4.32 -7.24 -14.64
N ASN A 82 3.64 -8.08 -13.84
CA ASN A 82 2.21 -8.34 -13.98
C ASN A 82 1.34 -7.36 -13.17
N ILE A 83 1.95 -6.52 -12.32
CA ILE A 83 1.20 -5.56 -11.52
C ILE A 83 0.74 -4.42 -12.41
N ARG A 84 -0.58 -4.29 -12.58
CA ARG A 84 -1.20 -3.26 -13.41
C ARG A 84 -1.32 -1.92 -12.69
N TRP A 85 -0.18 -1.30 -12.39
CA TRP A 85 -0.13 0.01 -11.73
C TRP A 85 -0.88 1.11 -12.51
N GLY A 86 -0.83 1.04 -13.85
CA GLY A 86 -1.51 1.99 -14.72
C GLY A 86 -3.03 2.01 -14.55
N ASP A 87 -3.66 0.85 -14.34
CA ASP A 87 -5.11 0.74 -14.13
C ASP A 87 -5.56 1.44 -12.84
N ALA A 88 -4.64 1.56 -11.87
CA ALA A 88 -4.87 2.25 -10.60
C ALA A 88 -4.42 3.72 -10.61
N GLY A 89 -3.85 4.21 -11.71
CA GLY A 89 -3.40 5.60 -11.85
C GLY A 89 -2.19 5.96 -10.99
N VAL A 90 -1.28 5.01 -10.72
CA VAL A 90 -0.07 5.23 -9.93
C VAL A 90 0.94 6.09 -10.69
N ASP A 91 1.44 7.15 -10.05
CA ASP A 91 2.52 8.00 -10.56
C ASP A 91 3.90 7.45 -10.15
N TYR A 92 4.01 6.97 -8.90
CA TYR A 92 5.26 6.49 -8.31
C TYR A 92 5.05 5.17 -7.55
N VAL A 93 5.94 4.21 -7.81
CA VAL A 93 6.01 2.96 -7.04
C VAL A 93 7.07 3.09 -5.96
N VAL A 94 6.68 2.88 -4.70
CA VAL A 94 7.61 2.76 -3.57
C VAL A 94 8.00 1.30 -3.44
N GLU A 95 9.15 0.94 -3.99
CA GLU A 95 9.61 -0.43 -3.95
C GLU A 95 10.23 -0.77 -2.58
N SER A 96 9.45 -1.46 -1.74
CA SER A 96 9.77 -1.73 -0.34
C SER A 96 9.83 -3.21 0.02
N THR A 97 10.05 -4.10 -0.96
CA THR A 97 10.21 -5.55 -0.68
C THR A 97 11.59 -5.90 -0.15
N GLY A 98 12.60 -5.09 -0.48
CA GLY A 98 14.01 -5.44 -0.24
C GLY A 98 14.60 -6.44 -1.24
N VAL A 99 13.85 -6.87 -2.26
CA VAL A 99 14.30 -7.82 -3.29
C VAL A 99 14.82 -7.09 -4.54
N PHE A 100 14.16 -5.98 -4.92
CA PHE A 100 14.47 -5.22 -6.13
C PHE A 100 15.27 -3.94 -5.78
N THR A 101 16.54 -4.13 -5.36
CA THR A 101 17.40 -3.05 -4.84
C THR A 101 18.42 -2.51 -5.85
N THR A 102 18.36 -2.94 -7.11
CA THR A 102 19.18 -2.40 -8.22
C THR A 102 18.30 -1.72 -9.25
N ILE A 103 18.88 -0.85 -10.07
CA ILE A 103 18.16 -0.13 -11.13
C ILE A 103 17.50 -1.13 -12.09
N GLU A 104 18.23 -2.16 -12.51
CA GLU A 104 17.75 -3.17 -13.46
C GLU A 104 16.55 -3.93 -12.89
N LYS A 105 16.63 -4.31 -11.61
CA LYS A 105 15.57 -5.04 -10.91
C LYS A 105 14.33 -4.19 -10.66
N ALA A 106 14.50 -2.90 -10.38
CA ALA A 106 13.40 -1.98 -10.11
C ALA A 106 12.73 -1.43 -11.38
N SER A 107 13.39 -1.56 -12.54
CA SER A 107 12.86 -1.11 -13.84
C SER A 107 12.07 -2.19 -14.59
N ALA A 108 11.94 -3.37 -14.00
CA ALA A 108 11.24 -4.54 -14.58
C ALA A 108 9.72 -4.44 -14.46
#